data_AF-A0A2W1NSV3-F1
#
_entry.id   AF-A0A2W1NSV3-F1
#
_cell.length_a   1.000
_cell.length_b   1.000
_cell.length_c   1.000
_cell.angle_alpha   90.00
_cell.angle_beta   90.00
_cell.angle_gamma   90.00
#
_symmetry.space_group_name_H-M   'P 1'
#
loop_
_entity.id
_entity.type
_entity.pdbx_description
1 polymer ?
#
loop_
_entity_poly.entity_id
_entity_poly.type
_entity_poly.pdbx_seq_one_letter_code
_entity_poly.pdbx_strand_id
1 'polypeptide(L)'
;MSLRDNKIEIEGRSLLLNILAIIINVIGVFFIAKGFHLSAGENSVLYKIIGFVLFVIGLGGLTALKGMFMFSYVARVFVGGLFIVSGLVKANDPWGFAFKLEEYFSPMGLSYDFPFFESFTPYVLELSILICIVEIVLGVAVIVGGKIRLTSWLLVFMMLFFSWLTYYTYSCVEANELLREMGELTVRDCVTDCGCFGDALRGSVGRSLTPYESFWKDLVLFYFVIIIFINQRKIEQNTYKENWVMAPSSLLVVIFFSWVFGWYFPIIFYILTLLGAYIVGNMNIGKIAKPWKMAVFVAFTSFLFSMYTTNYLPIKDYRAYQVGNNINEQMNMGVAEVVAYKLVYKNKQSGTEKEFDLGEYEVYGDTSQWVYVDRKETLISAGVDAPIYDFVLVTDYEKLPKEVLANPVLDSLVQLDFESYYEEKLVVKSKLGVDTISKYDYQPYFIPQATEPDEIDTIFYTKMDEFYGLMDPSAHYKVDVTQYILSLDKVILMTIRDIESYNKSSISDLKKVLAGAKKNNIPFYILTPATQDQMDEFRTVNEFDAPYLSIDGTEIKIIVRSNPGLLILSNATVLDKWGSKSIPDFEKLTEKFEN
;
A
#
# COMPACT_ATOMS: atom_id res chain seq x y z
N MET A 1 3.07 61.89 -18.17
CA MET A 1 2.60 60.71 -17.43
C MET A 1 2.41 59.59 -18.45
N SER A 2 3.46 58.84 -18.73
CA SER A 2 3.47 57.83 -19.80
C SER A 2 2.98 56.50 -19.23
N LEU A 3 1.77 56.10 -19.61
CA LEU A 3 1.28 54.73 -19.50
C LEU A 3 2.08 53.91 -20.52
N ARG A 4 3.29 53.48 -20.13
CA ARG A 4 4.11 52.62 -20.97
C ARG A 4 3.62 51.18 -20.80
N ASP A 5 3.20 50.62 -21.92
CA ASP A 5 2.79 49.25 -22.15
C ASP A 5 3.54 48.21 -21.30
N ASN A 6 2.86 47.62 -20.33
CA ASN A 6 3.26 46.33 -19.77
C ASN A 6 2.81 45.22 -20.75
N LYS A 7 3.47 45.15 -21.92
CA LYS A 7 3.43 43.94 -22.74
C LYS A 7 4.20 42.86 -21.99
N ILE A 8 3.50 41.79 -21.63
CA ILE A 8 4.11 40.56 -21.13
C ILE A 8 4.95 40.04 -22.30
N GLU A 9 6.26 40.31 -22.29
CA GLU A 9 7.19 39.80 -23.30
C GLU A 9 7.37 38.29 -23.07
N ILE A 10 6.47 37.50 -23.67
CA ILE A 10 6.64 36.06 -23.77
C ILE A 10 7.77 35.83 -24.78
N GLU A 11 9.02 35.79 -24.27
CA GLU A 11 10.31 35.77 -24.99
C GLU A 11 10.42 34.64 -26.02
N GLY A 12 9.82 34.80 -27.21
CA GLY A 12 9.92 33.82 -28.29
C GLY A 12 9.79 34.47 -29.66
N ARG A 13 10.42 33.87 -30.68
CA ARG A 13 10.35 34.37 -32.07
C ARG A 13 8.91 34.36 -32.62
N SER A 14 8.06 33.47 -32.12
CA SER A 14 6.62 33.43 -32.41
C SER A 14 5.86 32.78 -31.25
N LEU A 15 4.83 33.46 -30.73
CA LEU A 15 4.00 32.95 -29.63
C LEU A 15 3.24 31.69 -30.05
N LEU A 16 2.55 31.73 -31.19
CA LEU A 16 1.73 30.61 -31.68
C LEU A 16 2.56 29.36 -31.97
N LEU A 17 3.73 29.52 -32.59
CA LEU A 17 4.61 28.39 -32.88
C LEU A 17 5.23 27.80 -31.62
N ASN A 18 5.53 28.63 -30.61
CA ASN A 18 5.98 28.13 -29.31
C ASN A 18 4.88 27.35 -28.58
N ILE A 19 3.63 27.85 -28.58
CA ILE A 19 2.49 27.11 -28.01
C ILE A 19 2.34 25.75 -28.71
N LEU A 20 2.38 25.73 -30.04
CA LEU A 20 2.30 24.49 -30.80
C LEU A 20 3.45 23.53 -30.46
N ALA A 21 4.68 24.04 -30.33
CA ALA A 21 5.84 23.23 -29.95
C ALA A 21 5.73 22.66 -28.52
N ILE A 22 5.16 23.41 -27.56
CA ILE A 22 4.85 22.90 -26.21
C ILE A 22 3.83 21.77 -26.31
N ILE A 23 2.73 21.97 -27.04
CA ILE A 23 1.67 20.96 -27.18
C ILE A 23 2.23 19.68 -27.80
N ILE A 24 3.01 19.80 -28.88
CA ILE A 24 3.67 18.67 -29.53
C ILE A 24 4.59 17.94 -28.55
N ASN A 25 5.37 18.67 -27.76
CA ASN A 25 6.25 18.07 -26.78
C ASN A 25 5.48 17.32 -25.67
N VAL A 26 4.43 17.93 -25.11
CA VAL A 26 3.59 17.29 -24.08
C VAL A 26 2.89 16.04 -24.62
N ILE A 27 2.38 16.09 -25.86
CA ILE A 27 1.82 14.90 -26.54
C ILE A 27 2.89 13.82 -26.73
N GLY A 28 4.11 14.20 -27.12
CA GLY A 28 5.24 13.29 -27.23
C GLY A 28 5.54 12.58 -25.90
N VAL A 29 5.63 13.34 -24.81
CA VAL A 29 5.82 12.80 -23.45
C VAL A 29 4.70 11.86 -23.05
N PHE A 30 3.44 12.21 -23.35
CA PHE A 30 2.28 11.33 -23.09
C PHE A 30 2.41 10.00 -23.84
N PHE A 31 2.78 10.01 -25.12
CA PHE A 31 2.96 8.77 -25.89
C PHE A 31 4.17 7.95 -25.44
N ILE A 32 5.24 8.59 -24.97
CA ILE A 32 6.37 7.89 -24.34
C ILE A 32 5.86 7.14 -23.10
N ALA A 33 5.20 7.85 -22.17
CA ALA A 33 4.66 7.26 -20.95
C ALA A 33 3.68 6.12 -21.28
N LYS A 34 2.76 6.34 -22.23
CA LYS A 34 1.81 5.32 -22.70
C LYS A 34 2.52 4.14 -23.34
N GLY A 35 3.59 4.35 -24.10
CA GLY A 35 4.34 3.28 -24.75
C GLY A 35 5.02 2.34 -23.77
N PHE A 36 5.43 2.84 -22.61
CA PHE A 36 5.96 2.04 -21.50
C PHE A 36 4.88 1.56 -20.52
N HIS A 37 3.61 1.85 -20.75
CA HIS A 37 2.53 1.32 -19.94
C HIS A 37 2.11 -0.06 -20.45
N LEU A 38 1.75 -0.99 -19.55
CA LEU A 38 1.37 -2.36 -19.89
C LEU A 38 0.19 -2.41 -20.88
N SER A 39 -0.77 -1.49 -20.73
CA SER A 39 -1.92 -1.36 -21.65
C SER A 39 -1.56 -0.99 -23.09
N ALA A 40 -0.29 -0.73 -23.41
CA ALA A 40 0.13 -0.48 -24.78
C ALA A 40 0.06 -1.75 -25.64
N GLY A 41 0.25 -2.93 -25.04
CA GLY A 41 0.26 -4.22 -25.74
C GLY A 41 1.15 -4.19 -26.98
N GLU A 42 0.64 -4.70 -28.10
CA GLU A 42 1.33 -4.73 -29.39
C GLU A 42 1.70 -3.33 -29.93
N ASN A 43 0.95 -2.29 -29.53
CA ASN A 43 1.21 -0.91 -29.96
C ASN A 43 2.32 -0.22 -29.14
N SER A 44 2.94 -0.90 -28.17
CA SER A 44 4.02 -0.35 -27.33
C SER A 44 5.14 0.27 -28.16
N VAL A 45 5.66 -0.45 -29.15
CA VAL A 45 6.74 0.03 -30.01
C VAL A 45 6.31 1.25 -30.82
N LEU A 46 5.09 1.23 -31.37
CA LEU A 46 4.54 2.34 -32.15
C LEU A 46 4.40 3.62 -31.29
N TYR A 47 3.83 3.51 -30.09
CA TYR A 47 3.69 4.64 -29.18
C TYR A 47 5.05 5.21 -28.75
N LYS A 48 6.04 4.34 -28.50
CA LYS A 48 7.42 4.79 -28.20
C LYS A 48 7.99 5.59 -29.37
N ILE A 49 7.92 5.08 -30.60
CA ILE A 49 8.45 5.76 -31.78
C ILE A 49 7.76 7.12 -31.98
N ILE A 50 6.42 7.14 -32.02
CA ILE A 50 5.65 8.39 -32.17
C ILE A 50 6.00 9.37 -31.05
N GLY A 51 6.04 8.88 -29.81
CA GLY A 51 6.35 9.67 -28.64
C GLY A 51 7.72 10.34 -28.71
N PHE A 52 8.78 9.58 -28.99
CA PHE A 52 10.14 10.11 -29.11
C PHE A 52 10.28 11.06 -30.31
N VAL A 53 9.65 10.77 -31.45
CA VAL A 53 9.65 11.68 -32.61
C VAL A 53 9.01 13.01 -32.26
N LEU A 54 7.80 13.00 -31.70
CA LEU A 54 7.10 14.23 -31.29
C LEU A 54 7.85 14.97 -30.18
N PHE A 55 8.43 14.25 -29.23
CA PHE A 55 9.25 14.83 -28.17
C PHE A 55 10.44 15.63 -28.74
N VAL A 56 11.20 15.03 -29.65
CA VAL A 56 12.36 15.65 -30.30
C VAL A 56 11.93 16.83 -31.17
N ILE A 57 10.85 16.69 -31.96
CA ILE A 57 10.32 17.78 -32.78
C ILE A 57 9.87 18.96 -31.91
N GLY A 58 9.12 18.69 -30.84
CA GLY A 58 8.65 19.72 -29.91
C GLY A 58 9.80 20.44 -29.21
N LEU A 59 10.79 19.69 -28.71
CA LEU A 59 11.96 20.25 -28.04
C LEU A 59 12.87 21.02 -29.02
N GLY A 60 13.05 20.51 -30.23
CA GLY A 60 13.75 21.19 -31.33
C GLY A 60 13.06 22.48 -31.74
N GLY A 61 11.72 22.48 -31.83
CA GLY A 61 10.92 23.67 -32.09
C GLY A 61 11.09 24.72 -30.99
N LEU A 62 10.99 24.31 -29.72
CA LEU A 62 11.17 25.20 -28.57
C LEU A 62 12.56 25.83 -28.51
N THR A 63 13.62 25.07 -28.81
CA THR A 63 14.98 25.59 -28.84
C THR A 63 15.20 26.55 -30.01
N ALA A 64 14.74 26.20 -31.21
CA ALA A 64 14.86 27.04 -32.41
C ALA A 64 14.07 28.37 -32.30
N LEU A 65 12.92 28.33 -31.66
CA LEU A 65 12.02 29.48 -31.47
C LEU A 65 12.29 30.27 -30.18
N LYS A 66 13.29 29.84 -29.39
CA LYS A 66 13.63 30.36 -28.06
C LYS A 66 12.50 30.27 -27.01
N GLY A 67 11.53 29.37 -27.20
CA GLY A 67 10.37 29.18 -26.32
C GLY A 67 10.61 28.44 -25.00
N MET A 68 11.85 28.04 -24.68
CA MET A 68 12.14 27.28 -23.45
C MET A 68 11.71 27.99 -22.17
N PHE A 69 11.78 29.33 -22.14
CA PHE A 69 11.31 30.10 -20.99
C PHE A 69 9.78 30.05 -20.87
N MET A 70 9.06 30.16 -21.99
CA MET A 70 7.61 29.98 -22.03
C MET A 70 7.19 28.58 -21.55
N PHE A 71 7.93 27.56 -21.98
CA PHE A 71 7.66 26.18 -21.55
C PHE A 71 7.81 26.00 -20.03
N SER A 72 8.71 26.76 -19.39
CA SER A 72 8.84 26.72 -17.93
C SER A 72 7.55 27.14 -17.20
N TYR A 73 6.70 28.01 -17.75
CA TYR A 73 5.40 28.34 -17.13
C TYR A 73 4.47 27.12 -17.11
N VAL A 74 4.41 26.39 -18.22
CA VAL A 74 3.60 25.16 -18.33
C VAL A 74 4.15 24.08 -17.39
N ALA A 75 5.47 23.88 -17.37
CA ALA A 75 6.12 22.95 -16.45
C ALA A 75 5.83 23.28 -14.98
N ARG A 76 5.91 24.57 -14.58
CA ARG A 76 5.60 25.04 -13.21
C ARG A 76 4.13 24.79 -12.83
N VAL A 77 3.20 24.96 -13.77
CA VAL A 77 1.77 24.68 -13.56
C VAL A 77 1.54 23.19 -13.28
N PHE A 78 2.10 22.29 -14.11
CA PHE A 78 1.96 20.86 -13.93
C PHE A 78 2.65 20.36 -12.66
N VAL A 79 3.94 20.66 -12.49
CA VAL A 79 4.72 20.24 -11.32
C VAL A 79 4.08 20.79 -10.05
N GLY A 80 3.75 22.08 -10.02
CA GLY A 80 3.17 22.71 -8.84
C GLY A 80 1.80 22.16 -8.45
N GLY A 81 0.90 22.02 -9.42
CA GLY A 81 -0.43 21.44 -9.18
C GLY A 81 -0.35 20.00 -8.69
N LEU A 82 0.47 19.17 -9.34
CA LEU A 82 0.62 17.76 -8.99
C LEU A 82 1.27 17.59 -7.61
N PHE A 83 2.30 18.36 -7.26
CA PHE A 83 2.93 18.32 -5.94
C PHE A 83 1.97 18.72 -4.81
N ILE A 84 1.11 19.71 -5.03
CA ILE A 84 0.10 20.09 -4.02
C ILE A 84 -0.90 18.95 -3.82
N VAL A 85 -1.41 18.36 -4.90
CA VAL A 85 -2.37 17.24 -4.79
C VAL A 85 -1.71 16.01 -4.16
N SER A 86 -0.56 15.58 -4.68
CA SER A 86 0.16 14.40 -4.19
C SER A 86 0.56 14.55 -2.72
N GLY A 87 1.13 15.72 -2.35
CA GLY A 87 1.46 16.02 -0.96
C GLY A 87 0.23 16.07 -0.05
N LEU A 88 -0.90 16.60 -0.52
CA LEU A 88 -2.14 16.66 0.28
C LEU A 88 -2.81 15.30 0.44
N VAL A 89 -2.79 14.45 -0.58
CA VAL A 89 -3.28 13.06 -0.49
C VAL A 89 -2.48 12.31 0.57
N LYS A 90 -1.14 12.38 0.54
CA LYS A 90 -0.30 11.78 1.59
C LYS A 90 -0.55 12.41 2.96
N ALA A 91 -0.74 13.73 3.03
CA ALA A 91 -1.08 14.41 4.27
C ALA A 91 -2.47 14.04 4.81
N ASN A 92 -3.36 13.49 3.99
CA ASN A 92 -4.67 13.01 4.42
C ASN A 92 -4.59 11.68 5.17
N ASP A 93 -3.58 10.84 4.89
CA ASP A 93 -3.23 9.66 5.69
C ASP A 93 -1.71 9.56 5.92
N PRO A 94 -1.15 10.36 6.85
CA PRO A 94 0.28 10.34 7.14
C PRO A 94 0.74 9.00 7.72
N TRP A 95 -0.15 8.28 8.43
CA TRP A 95 0.14 6.95 8.95
C TRP A 95 0.34 5.94 7.82
N GLY A 96 -0.55 5.94 6.81
CA GLY A 96 -0.41 5.09 5.63
C GLY A 96 0.92 5.29 4.90
N PHE A 97 1.38 6.54 4.75
CA PHE A 97 2.69 6.81 4.18
C PHE A 97 3.84 6.41 5.12
N ALA A 98 3.68 6.58 6.44
CA ALA A 98 4.68 6.14 7.43
C ALA A 98 4.92 4.63 7.42
N PHE A 99 3.87 3.80 7.26
CA PHE A 99 4.06 2.35 7.17
C PHE A 99 4.82 1.93 5.92
N LYS A 100 4.66 2.63 4.80
CA LYS A 100 5.50 2.37 3.62
C LYS A 100 6.95 2.73 3.86
N LEU A 101 7.23 3.82 4.57
CA LEU A 101 8.59 4.13 4.99
C LEU A 101 9.15 3.07 5.93
N GLU A 102 8.33 2.53 6.84
CA GLU A 102 8.70 1.41 7.72
C GLU A 102 9.02 0.14 6.91
N GLU A 103 8.22 -0.20 5.89
CA GLU A 103 8.49 -1.31 4.97
C GLU A 103 9.81 -1.09 4.20
N TYR A 104 10.06 0.13 3.68
CA TYR A 104 11.34 0.45 3.06
C TYR A 104 12.50 0.31 4.05
N PHE A 105 12.35 0.76 5.30
CA PHE A 105 13.43 0.76 6.28
C PHE A 105 13.59 -0.59 6.99
N SER A 106 12.75 -1.59 6.66
CA SER A 106 12.84 -2.93 7.22
C SER A 106 14.18 -3.61 6.86
N PRO A 107 14.70 -4.53 7.69
CA PRO A 107 15.97 -5.23 7.42
C PRO A 107 15.98 -5.99 6.08
N MET A 108 14.81 -6.41 5.59
CA MET A 108 14.65 -7.13 4.32
C MET A 108 14.20 -6.22 3.16
N GLY A 109 14.01 -4.92 3.41
CA GLY A 109 13.63 -3.91 2.44
C GLY A 109 14.82 -3.16 1.82
N LEU A 110 14.77 -1.83 1.83
CA LEU A 110 15.87 -0.95 1.37
C LEU A 110 17.09 -1.03 2.29
N SER A 111 16.88 -1.27 3.60
CA SER A 111 17.98 -1.36 4.58
C SER A 111 18.88 -2.57 4.35
N TYR A 112 18.40 -3.58 3.62
CA TYR A 112 19.22 -4.74 3.25
C TYR A 112 20.46 -4.31 2.45
N ASP A 113 20.28 -3.50 1.40
CA ASP A 113 21.39 -2.98 0.59
C ASP A 113 21.99 -1.69 1.18
N PHE A 114 21.20 -0.93 1.93
CA PHE A 114 21.57 0.38 2.49
C PHE A 114 21.27 0.48 3.99
N PRO A 115 22.06 -0.17 4.88
CA PRO A 115 21.77 -0.28 6.31
C PRO A 115 21.57 1.05 7.06
N PHE A 116 22.06 2.16 6.51
CA PHE A 116 21.84 3.50 7.05
C PHE A 116 20.34 3.85 7.20
N PHE A 117 19.46 3.29 6.36
CA PHE A 117 18.03 3.60 6.41
C PHE A 117 17.31 3.08 7.66
N GLU A 118 17.81 2.00 8.27
CA GLU A 118 17.25 1.43 9.50
C GLU A 118 17.26 2.44 10.67
N SER A 119 18.22 3.37 10.67
CA SER A 119 18.30 4.42 11.70
C SER A 119 17.11 5.39 11.66
N PHE A 120 16.34 5.42 10.58
CA PHE A 120 15.15 6.27 10.44
C PHE A 120 13.85 5.58 10.83
N THR A 121 13.84 4.27 11.10
CA THR A 121 12.64 3.52 11.49
C THR A 121 11.87 4.15 12.66
N PRO A 122 12.51 4.68 13.72
CA PRO A 122 11.78 5.35 14.81
C PRO A 122 11.11 6.67 14.42
N TYR A 123 11.49 7.26 13.28
CA TYR A 123 11.07 8.59 12.84
C TYR A 123 10.17 8.56 11.59
N VAL A 124 9.63 7.40 11.21
CA VAL A 124 8.85 7.23 9.97
C VAL A 124 7.62 8.13 9.93
N LEU A 125 6.97 8.38 11.06
CA LEU A 125 5.78 9.25 11.13
C LEU A 125 6.18 10.72 10.94
N GLU A 126 7.23 11.16 11.62
CA GLU A 126 7.76 12.52 11.50
C GLU A 126 8.26 12.79 10.08
N LEU A 127 8.96 11.83 9.48
CA LEU A 127 9.42 11.91 8.09
C LEU A 127 8.25 11.94 7.11
N SER A 128 7.24 11.10 7.32
CA SER A 128 6.01 11.11 6.53
C SER A 128 5.37 12.50 6.52
N ILE A 129 5.14 13.10 7.68
CA ILE A 129 4.57 14.44 7.82
C ILE A 129 5.49 15.50 7.16
N LEU A 130 6.80 15.44 7.42
CA LEU A 130 7.77 16.39 6.88
C LEU A 130 7.80 16.37 5.34
N ILE A 131 7.86 15.18 4.74
CA ILE A 131 7.89 15.01 3.28
C ILE A 131 6.60 15.56 2.66
N CYS A 132 5.43 15.26 3.25
CA CYS A 132 4.15 15.81 2.78
C CYS A 132 4.16 17.34 2.77
N ILE A 133 4.64 17.95 3.86
CA ILE A 133 4.72 19.41 3.98
C ILE A 133 5.69 19.99 2.95
N VAL A 134 6.88 19.41 2.81
CA VAL A 134 7.90 19.87 1.85
C VAL A 134 7.35 19.80 0.43
N GLU A 135 6.66 18.72 0.06
CA GLU A 135 6.06 18.55 -1.26
C GLU A 135 5.04 19.66 -1.58
N ILE A 136 4.11 19.94 -0.65
CA ILE A 136 3.11 21.00 -0.81
C ILE A 136 3.77 22.39 -0.88
N VAL A 137 4.76 22.66 -0.02
CA VAL A 137 5.49 23.94 0.01
C VAL A 137 6.25 24.16 -1.29
N LEU A 138 6.95 23.15 -1.81
CA LEU A 138 7.64 23.21 -3.10
C LEU A 138 6.65 23.41 -4.25
N GLY A 139 5.49 22.74 -4.20
CA GLY A 139 4.40 22.91 -5.17
C GLY A 139 3.88 24.35 -5.22
N VAL A 140 3.58 24.96 -4.07
CA VAL A 140 3.19 26.38 -4.01
C VAL A 140 4.33 27.30 -4.46
N ALA A 141 5.56 27.07 -3.99
CA ALA A 141 6.72 27.89 -4.30
C ALA A 141 7.01 27.94 -5.81
N VAL A 142 6.87 26.81 -6.51
CA VAL A 142 7.10 26.72 -7.95
C VAL A 142 6.01 27.44 -8.76
N ILE A 143 4.74 27.37 -8.32
CA ILE A 143 3.63 28.11 -8.96
C ILE A 143 3.87 29.61 -8.87
N VAL A 144 4.23 30.12 -7.69
CA VAL A 144 4.40 31.57 -7.44
C VAL A 144 5.77 32.11 -7.83
N GLY A 145 6.71 31.25 -8.21
CA GLY A 145 8.09 31.64 -8.56
C GLY A 145 8.92 32.08 -7.35
N GLY A 146 8.52 31.63 -6.15
CA GLY A 146 9.14 32.03 -4.90
C GLY A 146 10.52 31.38 -4.72
N LYS A 147 11.59 32.20 -4.66
CA LYS A 147 12.97 31.71 -4.47
C LYS A 147 13.33 30.55 -5.40
N ILE A 148 12.95 30.66 -6.68
CA ILE A 148 12.96 29.54 -7.64
C ILE A 148 14.29 28.80 -7.72
N ARG A 149 15.45 29.47 -7.56
CA ARG A 149 16.76 28.77 -7.57
C ARG A 149 16.83 27.72 -6.47
N LEU A 150 16.45 28.08 -5.24
CA LEU A 150 16.42 27.14 -4.12
C LEU A 150 15.36 26.06 -4.38
N THR A 151 14.14 26.46 -4.76
CA THR A 151 13.03 25.55 -5.04
C THR A 151 13.37 24.54 -6.13
N SER A 152 13.99 24.96 -7.24
CA SER A 152 14.36 24.05 -8.33
C SER A 152 15.48 23.09 -7.96
N TRP A 153 16.44 23.51 -7.12
CA TRP A 153 17.46 22.59 -6.60
C TRP A 153 16.85 21.54 -5.67
N LEU A 154 15.95 21.95 -4.77
CA LEU A 154 15.23 21.02 -3.88
C LEU A 154 14.33 20.06 -4.68
N LEU A 155 13.64 20.56 -5.70
CA LEU A 155 12.84 19.73 -6.61
C LEU A 155 13.72 18.72 -7.36
N VAL A 156 14.87 19.13 -7.90
CA VAL A 156 15.79 18.21 -8.58
C VAL A 156 16.30 17.14 -7.62
N PHE A 157 16.72 17.51 -6.40
CA PHE A 157 17.17 16.55 -5.41
C PHE A 157 16.08 15.54 -5.04
N MET A 158 14.88 16.05 -4.76
CA MET A 158 13.74 15.21 -4.39
C MET A 158 13.31 14.27 -5.54
N MET A 159 13.27 14.77 -6.77
CA MET A 159 12.94 13.94 -7.93
C MET A 159 14.02 12.92 -8.24
N LEU A 160 15.30 13.27 -8.11
CA LEU A 160 16.41 12.33 -8.26
C LEU A 160 16.29 11.20 -7.23
N PHE A 161 16.03 11.54 -5.97
CA PHE A 161 15.81 10.57 -4.91
C PHE A 161 14.61 9.66 -5.21
N PHE A 162 13.44 10.20 -5.55
CA PHE A 162 12.25 9.38 -5.85
C PHE A 162 12.38 8.56 -7.14
N SER A 163 13.04 9.08 -8.17
CA SER A 163 13.35 8.31 -9.38
C SER A 163 14.30 7.15 -9.09
N TRP A 164 15.29 7.35 -8.22
CA TRP A 164 16.15 6.26 -7.76
C TRP A 164 15.38 5.25 -6.89
N LEU A 165 14.54 5.72 -5.96
CA LEU A 165 13.75 4.85 -5.08
C LEU A 165 12.74 4.00 -5.86
N THR A 166 12.03 4.60 -6.83
CA THR A 166 11.08 3.86 -7.68
C THR A 166 11.78 2.89 -8.61
N TYR A 167 12.97 3.24 -9.12
CA TYR A 167 13.83 2.29 -9.84
C TYR A 167 14.27 1.13 -8.95
N TYR A 168 14.71 1.40 -7.72
CA TYR A 168 15.09 0.37 -6.75
C TYR A 168 13.94 -0.60 -6.51
N THR A 169 12.75 -0.09 -6.22
CA THR A 169 11.54 -0.90 -6.06
C THR A 169 11.27 -1.78 -7.29
N TYR A 170 11.31 -1.19 -8.50
CA TYR A 170 11.11 -1.94 -9.74
C TYR A 170 12.13 -3.08 -9.88
N SER A 171 13.43 -2.79 -9.65
CA SER A 171 14.48 -3.81 -9.72
C SER A 171 14.39 -4.88 -8.63
N CYS A 172 13.84 -4.53 -7.46
CA CYS A 172 13.61 -5.46 -6.35
C CYS A 172 12.53 -6.49 -6.72
N VAL A 173 11.41 -6.01 -7.27
CA VAL A 173 10.30 -6.88 -7.69
C VAL A 173 10.73 -7.81 -8.84
N GLU A 174 11.42 -7.27 -9.84
CA GLU A 174 11.96 -8.06 -10.95
C GLU A 174 12.97 -9.12 -10.46
N ALA A 175 13.83 -8.78 -9.50
CA ALA A 175 14.77 -9.74 -8.91
C ALA A 175 14.04 -10.85 -8.13
N ASN A 176 13.01 -10.53 -7.35
CA ASN A 176 12.22 -11.52 -6.63
C ASN A 176 11.49 -12.49 -7.59
N GLU A 177 10.95 -11.99 -8.69
CA GLU A 177 10.31 -12.83 -9.71
C GLU A 177 11.31 -13.83 -10.31
N LEU A 178 12.51 -13.37 -10.66
CA LEU A 178 13.59 -14.23 -11.18
C LEU A 178 14.06 -15.29 -10.17
N LEU A 179 14.21 -14.92 -8.90
CA LEU A 179 14.59 -15.87 -7.84
C LEU A 179 13.51 -16.95 -7.64
N ARG A 180 12.24 -16.56 -7.74
CA ARG A 180 11.10 -17.49 -7.65
C ARG A 180 11.09 -18.47 -8.83
N GLU A 181 11.43 -18.01 -10.04
CA GLU A 181 11.60 -18.88 -11.21
C GLU A 181 12.78 -19.85 -11.05
N MET A 182 13.84 -19.44 -10.35
CA MET A 182 15.01 -20.27 -10.07
C MET A 182 14.83 -21.23 -8.88
N GLY A 183 13.69 -21.17 -8.18
CA GLY A 183 13.41 -22.01 -7.00
C GLY A 183 14.23 -21.63 -5.75
N GLU A 184 14.83 -20.43 -5.71
CA GLU A 184 15.51 -19.91 -4.53
C GLU A 184 14.53 -19.17 -3.61
N LEU A 185 14.63 -19.42 -2.29
CA LEU A 185 13.65 -18.98 -1.29
C LEU A 185 13.91 -17.59 -0.70
N THR A 186 14.89 -16.84 -1.21
CA THR A 186 15.25 -15.52 -0.67
C THR A 186 14.32 -14.44 -1.20
N VAL A 187 13.20 -14.24 -0.49
CA VAL A 187 12.23 -13.18 -0.80
C VAL A 187 12.67 -11.89 -0.09
N ARG A 188 12.95 -10.83 -0.85
CA ARG A 188 13.09 -9.47 -0.29
C ARG A 188 11.72 -8.85 -0.07
N ASP A 189 11.59 -7.98 0.94
CA ASP A 189 10.37 -7.21 1.18
C ASP A 189 10.35 -6.00 0.23
N CYS A 190 9.91 -6.21 -1.01
CA CYS A 190 9.83 -5.14 -2.00
C CYS A 190 8.53 -4.35 -1.83
N VAL A 191 8.64 -3.05 -1.55
CA VAL A 191 7.48 -2.15 -1.41
C VAL A 191 6.80 -1.93 -2.76
N THR A 192 5.61 -2.47 -2.98
CA THR A 192 4.97 -2.49 -4.32
C THR A 192 4.17 -1.23 -4.68
N ASP A 193 3.85 -0.36 -3.72
CA ASP A 193 3.06 0.85 -3.96
C ASP A 193 3.51 2.07 -3.12
N CYS A 194 2.96 3.24 -3.44
CA CYS A 194 3.26 4.50 -2.74
C CYS A 194 2.40 4.72 -1.47
N GLY A 195 1.79 3.68 -0.90
CA GLY A 195 0.93 3.77 0.29
C GLY A 195 -0.34 4.57 0.02
N CYS A 196 -0.60 5.62 0.81
CA CYS A 196 -1.82 6.41 0.71
C CYS A 196 -2.13 6.92 -0.72
N PHE A 197 -1.12 7.28 -1.51
CA PHE A 197 -1.36 7.66 -2.91
C PHE A 197 -1.73 6.46 -3.79
N GLY A 198 -1.15 5.29 -3.50
CA GLY A 198 -1.54 4.00 -4.08
C GLY A 198 -2.98 3.65 -3.72
N ASP A 199 -3.35 3.72 -2.44
CA ASP A 199 -4.72 3.54 -1.95
C ASP A 199 -5.69 4.49 -2.67
N ALA A 200 -5.33 5.77 -2.80
CA ALA A 200 -6.15 6.75 -3.51
C ALA A 200 -6.39 6.39 -4.98
N LEU A 201 -5.37 5.88 -5.66
CA LEU A 201 -5.51 5.38 -7.03
C LEU A 201 -6.32 4.09 -7.08
N ARG A 202 -6.09 3.15 -6.16
CA ARG A 202 -6.84 1.89 -6.07
C ARG A 202 -8.32 2.15 -5.82
N GLY A 203 -8.64 3.00 -4.85
CA GLY A 203 -10.00 3.38 -4.49
C GLY A 203 -10.74 4.22 -5.55
N SER A 204 -10.03 4.80 -6.52
CA SER A 204 -10.65 5.69 -7.52
C SER A 204 -10.62 5.14 -8.96
N VAL A 205 -9.56 4.41 -9.32
CA VAL A 205 -9.33 3.85 -10.66
C VAL A 205 -9.31 2.31 -10.64
N GLY A 206 -9.43 1.69 -9.46
CA GLY A 206 -9.52 0.23 -9.28
C GLY A 206 -8.19 -0.48 -9.10
N ARG A 207 -7.05 0.21 -9.23
CA ARG A 207 -5.71 -0.36 -9.03
C ARG A 207 -4.66 0.68 -8.62
N SER A 208 -3.60 0.25 -7.98
CA SER A 208 -2.37 1.04 -7.77
C SER A 208 -1.53 1.10 -9.06
N LEU A 209 -0.59 2.05 -9.14
CA LEU A 209 0.44 2.03 -10.18
C LEU A 209 1.45 0.92 -9.88
N THR A 210 1.85 0.17 -10.90
CA THR A 210 2.94 -0.79 -10.74
C THR A 210 4.26 -0.06 -10.45
N PRO A 211 5.27 -0.71 -9.86
CA PRO A 211 6.61 -0.15 -9.71
C PRO A 211 7.17 0.48 -11.00
N TYR A 212 6.96 -0.21 -12.12
CA TYR A 212 7.40 0.23 -13.43
C TYR A 212 6.68 1.51 -13.90
N GLU A 213 5.35 1.55 -13.76
CA GLU A 213 4.54 2.74 -14.07
C GLU A 213 4.92 3.92 -13.18
N SER A 214 5.18 3.66 -11.89
CA SER A 214 5.62 4.66 -10.91
C SER A 214 6.97 5.28 -11.28
N PHE A 215 7.93 4.46 -11.71
CA PHE A 215 9.23 4.92 -12.21
C PHE A 215 9.09 5.84 -13.44
N TRP A 216 8.28 5.44 -14.43
CA TRP A 216 8.06 6.27 -15.62
C TRP A 216 7.32 7.57 -15.33
N LYS A 217 6.34 7.53 -14.42
CA LYS A 217 5.66 8.73 -13.91
C LYS A 217 6.67 9.71 -13.30
N ASP A 218 7.60 9.22 -12.48
CA ASP A 218 8.63 10.06 -11.86
C ASP A 218 9.63 10.61 -12.89
N LEU A 219 10.02 9.84 -13.92
CA LEU A 219 10.85 10.34 -15.02
C LEU A 219 10.15 11.45 -15.83
N VAL A 220 8.86 11.31 -16.12
CA VAL A 220 8.06 12.33 -16.81
C VAL A 220 7.99 13.61 -15.96
N LEU A 221 7.76 13.47 -14.67
CA LEU A 221 7.72 14.61 -13.75
C LEU A 221 9.10 15.26 -13.62
N PHE A 222 10.16 14.46 -13.58
CA PHE A 222 11.54 14.93 -13.52
C PHE A 222 11.93 15.70 -14.78
N TYR A 223 11.46 15.28 -15.96
CA TYR A 223 11.62 16.05 -17.19
C TYR A 223 11.08 17.48 -17.05
N PHE A 224 9.86 17.67 -16.54
CA PHE A 224 9.32 19.02 -16.31
C PHE A 224 10.12 19.80 -15.27
N VAL A 225 10.61 19.13 -14.21
CA VAL A 225 11.50 19.76 -13.22
C VAL A 225 12.82 20.22 -13.86
N ILE A 226 13.41 19.46 -14.78
CA ILE A 226 14.61 19.86 -15.53
C ILE A 226 14.34 21.12 -16.38
N ILE A 227 13.18 21.22 -17.03
CA ILE A 227 12.80 22.43 -17.78
C ILE A 227 12.76 23.66 -16.86
N ILE A 228 12.21 23.52 -15.65
CA ILE A 228 12.20 24.58 -14.64
C ILE A 228 13.63 24.91 -14.21
N PHE A 229 14.44 23.89 -13.94
CA PHE A 229 15.81 24.04 -13.47
C PHE A 229 16.73 24.74 -14.48
N ILE A 230 16.64 24.41 -15.77
CA ILE A 230 17.40 25.08 -16.84
C ILE A 230 17.05 26.57 -16.90
N ASN A 231 15.78 26.91 -16.68
CA ASN A 231 15.28 28.29 -16.75
C ASN A 231 15.30 29.02 -15.39
N GLN A 232 15.79 28.41 -14.31
CA GLN A 232 15.72 28.94 -12.94
C GLN A 232 16.35 30.35 -12.76
N ARG A 233 17.28 30.74 -13.63
CA ARG A 233 17.93 32.06 -13.55
C ARG A 233 17.08 33.18 -14.15
N LYS A 234 16.14 32.83 -15.04
CA LYS A 234 15.21 33.74 -15.70
C LYS A 234 13.88 33.86 -14.97
N ILE A 235 13.50 32.83 -14.23
CA ILE A 235 12.25 32.83 -13.47
C ILE A 235 12.41 33.76 -12.28
N GLU A 236 11.58 34.80 -12.23
CA GLU A 236 11.48 35.69 -11.08
C GLU A 236 10.20 35.39 -10.28
N GLN A 237 10.05 36.06 -9.13
CA GLN A 237 8.82 35.94 -8.37
C GLN A 237 7.67 36.57 -9.15
N ASN A 238 6.58 35.83 -9.29
CA ASN A 238 5.44 36.27 -10.10
C ASN A 238 4.88 37.61 -9.64
N THR A 239 4.62 38.46 -10.62
CA THR A 239 3.80 39.66 -10.48
C THR A 239 2.33 39.32 -10.21
N TYR A 240 1.54 40.33 -9.83
CA TYR A 240 0.09 40.15 -9.63
C TYR A 240 -0.60 39.61 -10.90
N LYS A 241 -0.21 40.09 -12.09
CA LYS A 241 -0.79 39.66 -13.37
C LYS A 241 -0.44 38.22 -13.73
N GLU A 242 0.80 37.80 -13.48
CA GLU A 242 1.24 36.42 -13.74
C GLU A 242 0.54 35.44 -12.81
N ASN A 243 0.30 35.80 -11.54
CA ASN A 243 -0.45 34.94 -10.62
C ASN A 243 -1.91 34.74 -11.06
N TRP A 244 -2.54 35.72 -11.70
CA TRP A 244 -3.87 35.58 -12.31
C TRP A 244 -3.93 34.58 -13.47
N VAL A 245 -2.78 34.19 -14.04
CA VAL A 245 -2.69 33.13 -15.05
C VAL A 245 -2.24 31.81 -14.41
N MET A 246 -1.19 31.86 -13.59
CA MET A 246 -0.56 30.68 -13.00
C MET A 246 -1.45 29.96 -11.99
N ALA A 247 -2.16 30.70 -11.14
CA ALA A 247 -3.01 30.09 -10.12
C ALA A 247 -4.23 29.40 -10.77
N PRO A 248 -5.05 30.04 -11.63
CA PRO A 248 -6.15 29.32 -12.29
C PRO A 248 -5.67 28.14 -13.14
N SER A 249 -4.54 28.27 -13.84
CA SER A 249 -3.99 27.16 -14.65
C SER A 249 -3.58 25.95 -13.81
N SER A 250 -2.94 26.17 -12.65
CA SER A 250 -2.61 25.06 -11.73
C SER A 250 -3.84 24.55 -10.96
N LEU A 251 -4.84 25.38 -10.73
CA LEU A 251 -6.13 24.94 -10.21
C LEU A 251 -6.82 23.96 -11.15
N LEU A 252 -6.70 24.10 -12.47
CA LEU A 252 -7.23 23.10 -13.42
C LEU A 252 -6.59 21.72 -13.23
N VAL A 253 -5.29 21.68 -12.95
CA VAL A 253 -4.58 20.42 -12.62
C VAL A 253 -5.14 19.84 -11.31
N VAL A 254 -5.34 20.68 -10.30
CA VAL A 254 -5.91 20.26 -9.01
C VAL A 254 -7.35 19.75 -9.18
N ILE A 255 -8.18 20.43 -9.97
CA ILE A 255 -9.56 20.02 -10.27
C ILE A 255 -9.57 18.67 -10.98
N PHE A 256 -8.71 18.48 -11.99
CA PHE A 256 -8.59 17.22 -12.72
C PHE A 256 -8.31 16.07 -11.76
N PHE A 257 -7.28 16.17 -10.91
CA PHE A 257 -6.96 15.10 -9.97
C PHE A 257 -8.00 14.97 -8.85
N SER A 258 -8.65 16.07 -8.42
CA SER A 258 -9.75 15.99 -7.45
C SER A 258 -10.94 15.21 -8.00
N TRP A 259 -11.23 15.35 -9.29
CA TRP A 259 -12.21 14.55 -10.01
C TRP A 259 -11.76 13.09 -10.12
N VAL A 260 -10.51 12.84 -10.52
CA VAL A 260 -9.94 11.48 -10.59
C VAL A 260 -10.06 10.77 -9.23
N PHE A 261 -9.77 11.46 -8.13
CA PHE A 261 -9.79 10.88 -6.79
C PHE A 261 -11.15 10.91 -6.08
N GLY A 262 -12.20 11.44 -6.72
CA GLY A 262 -13.51 11.61 -6.09
C GLY A 262 -13.48 12.45 -4.80
N TRP A 263 -12.48 13.31 -4.62
CA TRP A 263 -12.27 14.11 -3.41
C TRP A 263 -11.99 15.56 -3.79
N TYR A 264 -12.93 16.45 -3.49
CA TYR A 264 -12.90 17.86 -3.91
C TYR A 264 -12.28 18.81 -2.88
N PHE A 265 -11.92 18.32 -1.69
CA PHE A 265 -11.20 19.12 -0.68
C PHE A 265 -9.86 19.71 -1.16
N PRO A 266 -9.06 19.04 -2.02
CA PRO A 266 -7.82 19.64 -2.56
C PRO A 266 -8.03 20.97 -3.26
N ILE A 267 -9.19 21.20 -3.89
CA ILE A 267 -9.55 22.48 -4.51
C ILE A 267 -9.66 23.57 -3.43
N ILE A 268 -10.38 23.28 -2.34
CA ILE A 268 -10.59 24.22 -1.23
C ILE A 268 -9.25 24.50 -0.55
N PHE A 269 -8.49 23.45 -0.24
CA PHE A 269 -7.18 23.57 0.38
C PHE A 269 -6.23 24.40 -0.49
N TYR A 270 -6.18 24.15 -1.80
CA TYR A 270 -5.37 24.92 -2.74
C TYR A 270 -5.73 26.42 -2.73
N ILE A 271 -7.02 26.74 -2.81
CA ILE A 271 -7.50 28.14 -2.83
C ILE A 271 -7.11 28.84 -1.52
N LEU A 272 -7.39 28.22 -0.37
CA LEU A 272 -7.09 28.79 0.94
C LEU A 272 -5.59 28.96 1.18
N THR A 273 -4.79 27.95 0.82
CA THR A 273 -3.34 27.99 1.01
C THR A 273 -2.68 29.04 0.11
N LEU A 274 -3.06 29.14 -1.17
CA LEU A 274 -2.51 30.18 -2.05
C LEU A 274 -2.95 31.60 -1.67
N LEU A 275 -4.22 31.78 -1.34
CA LEU A 275 -4.74 33.08 -0.92
C LEU A 275 -4.09 33.53 0.39
N GLY A 276 -4.03 32.63 1.38
CA GLY A 276 -3.37 32.91 2.65
C GLY A 276 -1.86 33.15 2.48
N ALA A 277 -1.18 32.37 1.63
CA ALA A 277 0.22 32.61 1.30
C ALA A 277 0.41 34.01 0.70
N TYR A 278 -0.45 34.42 -0.24
CA TYR A 278 -0.37 35.76 -0.83
C TYR A 278 -0.58 36.87 0.20
N ILE A 279 -1.58 36.74 1.08
CA ILE A 279 -1.85 37.70 2.16
C ILE A 279 -0.63 37.81 3.08
N VAL A 280 -0.17 36.69 3.64
CA VAL A 280 0.97 36.67 4.59
C VAL A 280 2.27 37.12 3.93
N GLY A 281 2.46 36.78 2.64
CA GLY A 281 3.57 37.26 1.83
C GLY A 281 3.64 38.79 1.73
N ASN A 282 2.49 39.48 1.75
CA ASN A 282 2.40 40.94 1.67
C ASN A 282 2.38 41.63 3.04
N MET A 283 2.26 40.91 4.15
CA MET A 283 2.29 41.50 5.50
C MET A 283 3.69 42.01 5.88
N ASN A 284 3.79 43.13 6.59
CA ASN A 284 5.07 43.66 7.09
C ASN A 284 5.53 42.94 8.37
N ILE A 285 6.00 41.70 8.22
CA ILE A 285 6.51 40.87 9.31
C ILE A 285 8.04 40.87 9.28
N GLY A 286 8.64 41.75 10.09
CA GLY A 286 10.09 41.86 10.26
C GLY A 286 10.86 42.05 8.94
N LYS A 287 12.11 41.56 8.89
CA LYS A 287 12.98 41.61 7.69
C LYS A 287 12.90 40.36 6.82
N ILE A 288 11.82 39.57 6.95
CA ILE A 288 11.68 38.30 6.23
C ILE A 288 11.20 38.55 4.80
N ALA A 289 11.91 38.00 3.82
CA ALA A 289 11.55 38.14 2.42
C ALA A 289 10.18 37.48 2.12
N LYS A 290 9.42 38.06 1.18
CA LYS A 290 8.07 37.60 0.81
C LYS A 290 7.96 36.08 0.56
N PRO A 291 8.83 35.43 -0.23
CA PRO A 291 8.74 33.98 -0.46
C PRO A 291 8.85 33.13 0.81
N TRP A 292 9.65 33.56 1.79
CA TRP A 292 9.80 32.83 3.05
C TRP A 292 8.54 32.92 3.90
N LYS A 293 7.90 34.10 3.97
CA LYS A 293 6.61 34.27 4.66
C LYS A 293 5.53 33.38 4.05
N MET A 294 5.48 33.30 2.72
CA MET A 294 4.58 32.40 1.99
C MET A 294 4.84 30.94 2.35
N ALA A 295 6.10 30.50 2.28
CA ALA A 295 6.49 29.12 2.59
C ALA A 295 6.16 28.73 4.04
N VAL A 296 6.42 29.62 5.01
CA VAL A 296 6.09 29.38 6.43
C VAL A 296 4.58 29.23 6.63
N PHE A 297 3.77 30.07 5.98
CA PHE A 297 2.32 29.95 6.06
C PHE A 297 1.84 28.61 5.50
N VAL A 298 2.29 28.24 4.30
CA VAL A 298 1.90 26.96 3.66
C VAL A 298 2.36 25.79 4.52
N ALA A 299 3.60 25.82 5.02
CA ALA A 299 4.13 24.78 5.90
C ALA A 299 3.29 24.63 7.17
N PHE A 300 2.90 25.75 7.79
CA PHE A 300 2.06 25.76 8.98
C PHE A 300 0.66 25.18 8.70
N THR A 301 0.01 25.60 7.61
CA THR A 301 -1.32 25.06 7.26
C THR A 301 -1.29 23.58 6.92
N SER A 302 -0.25 23.13 6.20
CA SER A 302 -0.06 21.70 5.90
C SER A 302 0.26 20.90 7.15
N PHE A 303 1.07 21.45 8.06
CA PHE A 303 1.37 20.82 9.34
C PHE A 303 0.11 20.66 10.20
N LEU A 304 -0.74 21.69 10.31
CA LEU A 304 -2.01 21.58 11.04
C LEU A 304 -2.92 20.50 10.44
N PHE A 305 -2.98 20.41 9.11
CA PHE A 305 -3.75 19.39 8.42
C PHE A 305 -3.22 17.99 8.69
N SER A 306 -1.91 17.76 8.53
CA SER A 306 -1.28 16.47 8.85
C SER A 306 -1.43 16.09 10.32
N MET A 307 -1.27 17.05 11.24
CA MET A 307 -1.48 16.80 12.67
C MET A 307 -2.92 16.42 12.98
N TYR A 308 -3.90 16.99 12.27
CA TYR A 308 -5.30 16.59 12.41
C TYR A 308 -5.49 15.13 11.96
N THR A 309 -5.03 14.76 10.76
CA THR A 309 -5.20 13.40 10.19
C THR A 309 -4.28 12.33 10.77
N THR A 310 -3.27 12.70 11.55
CA THR A 310 -2.51 11.76 12.39
C THR A 310 -3.25 11.43 13.70
N ASN A 311 -4.02 12.40 14.22
CA ASN A 311 -4.74 12.28 15.48
C ASN A 311 -6.18 11.76 15.32
N TYR A 312 -6.77 12.01 14.16
CA TYR A 312 -8.10 11.58 13.76
C TYR A 312 -8.01 10.79 12.45
N LEU A 313 -9.08 10.10 12.08
CA LEU A 313 -9.11 9.36 10.83
C LEU A 313 -8.95 10.29 9.61
N PRO A 314 -8.41 9.76 8.49
CA PRO A 314 -8.38 10.48 7.22
C PRO A 314 -9.73 11.08 6.86
N ILE A 315 -9.75 12.31 6.31
CA ILE A 315 -11.01 12.97 5.90
C ILE A 315 -11.67 12.18 4.78
N LYS A 316 -10.85 11.73 3.82
CA LYS A 316 -11.27 10.79 2.80
C LYS A 316 -10.57 9.46 3.04
N ASP A 317 -11.35 8.41 3.17
CA ASP A 317 -10.84 7.05 3.24
C ASP A 317 -10.84 6.42 1.86
N TYR A 318 -9.71 5.83 1.47
CA TYR A 318 -9.52 5.12 0.20
C TYR A 318 -9.28 3.62 0.40
N ARG A 319 -9.23 3.17 1.65
CA ARG A 319 -8.90 1.79 2.00
C ARG A 319 -10.12 0.90 1.78
N ALA A 320 -9.88 -0.39 1.58
CA ALA A 320 -10.95 -1.37 1.40
C ALA A 320 -11.88 -1.48 2.62
N TYR A 321 -11.41 -1.07 3.81
CA TYR A 321 -12.18 -0.99 5.06
C TYR A 321 -12.95 0.33 5.25
N GLN A 322 -13.13 1.15 4.23
CA GLN A 322 -13.94 2.37 4.36
C GLN A 322 -15.39 2.04 4.75
N VAL A 323 -16.06 3.01 5.37
CA VAL A 323 -17.48 2.88 5.73
C VAL A 323 -18.33 2.61 4.49
N GLY A 324 -19.21 1.62 4.59
CA GLY A 324 -20.09 1.14 3.53
C GLY A 324 -19.56 -0.06 2.73
N ASN A 325 -18.27 -0.39 2.83
CA ASN A 325 -17.73 -1.57 2.13
C ASN A 325 -18.08 -2.87 2.89
N ASN A 326 -18.34 -3.93 2.13
CA ASN A 326 -18.48 -5.29 2.65
C ASN A 326 -17.15 -6.05 2.59
N ILE A 327 -16.61 -6.46 3.74
CA ILE A 327 -15.28 -7.10 3.82
C ILE A 327 -15.26 -8.40 3.01
N ASN A 328 -16.31 -9.22 3.08
CA ASN A 328 -16.36 -10.49 2.36
C ASN A 328 -16.36 -10.25 0.83
N GLU A 329 -17.13 -9.27 0.34
CA GLU A 329 -17.08 -8.91 -1.08
C GLU A 329 -15.69 -8.39 -1.49
N GLN A 330 -15.08 -7.51 -0.68
CA GLN A 330 -13.75 -6.98 -0.95
C GLN A 330 -12.67 -8.08 -0.99
N MET A 331 -12.83 -9.17 -0.23
CA MET A 331 -11.96 -10.36 -0.29
C MET A 331 -12.09 -11.15 -1.59
N ASN A 332 -13.25 -11.07 -2.25
CA ASN A 332 -13.57 -11.85 -3.44
C ASN A 332 -13.52 -11.03 -4.75
N MET A 333 -13.15 -9.74 -4.70
CA MET A 333 -13.07 -8.87 -5.88
C MET A 333 -11.79 -9.05 -6.72
N GLY A 334 -10.84 -9.87 -6.28
CA GLY A 334 -9.61 -10.15 -7.02
C GLY A 334 -9.87 -10.87 -8.34
N VAL A 335 -9.04 -10.59 -9.34
CA VAL A 335 -9.01 -11.30 -10.63
C VAL A 335 -7.70 -12.08 -10.68
N ALA A 336 -7.76 -13.40 -10.81
CA ALA A 336 -6.56 -14.22 -10.88
C ALA A 336 -5.70 -13.88 -12.12
N GLU A 337 -4.39 -14.04 -11.95
CA GLU A 337 -3.42 -13.95 -13.04
C GLU A 337 -3.73 -15.00 -14.12
N VAL A 338 -3.71 -14.58 -15.39
CA VAL A 338 -3.91 -15.47 -16.53
C VAL A 338 -2.57 -15.64 -17.24
N VAL A 339 -2.02 -16.85 -17.11
CA VAL A 339 -0.74 -17.23 -17.70
C VAL A 339 -0.97 -18.25 -18.80
N ALA A 340 -0.31 -18.04 -19.94
CA ALA A 340 -0.18 -19.06 -20.97
C ALA A 340 1.11 -19.82 -20.74
N TYR A 341 1.02 -21.14 -20.71
CA TYR A 341 2.19 -21.99 -20.72
C TYR A 341 2.56 -22.31 -22.16
N LYS A 342 3.80 -22.02 -22.50
CA LYS A 342 4.46 -22.54 -23.70
C LYS A 342 5.45 -23.60 -23.30
N LEU A 343 5.49 -24.69 -24.05
CA LEU A 343 6.48 -25.75 -23.84
C LEU A 343 7.67 -25.52 -24.77
N VAL A 344 8.87 -25.53 -24.21
CA VAL A 344 10.12 -25.41 -24.96
C VAL A 344 10.61 -26.80 -25.27
N TYR A 345 10.68 -27.12 -26.55
CA TYR A 345 11.23 -28.39 -27.03
C TYR A 345 12.45 -28.13 -27.92
N LYS A 346 13.45 -28.98 -27.76
CA LYS A 346 14.66 -28.97 -28.59
C LYS A 346 14.53 -29.99 -29.70
N ASN A 347 14.77 -29.55 -30.93
CA ASN A 347 14.80 -30.44 -32.07
C ASN A 347 16.07 -31.31 -32.04
N LYS A 348 15.92 -32.63 -32.15
CA LYS A 348 17.03 -33.59 -32.11
C LYS A 348 17.97 -33.50 -33.32
N GLN A 349 17.49 -33.01 -34.46
CA GLN A 349 18.26 -32.97 -35.72
C GLN A 349 19.01 -31.65 -35.89
N SER A 350 18.36 -30.52 -35.65
CA SER A 350 18.97 -29.19 -35.79
C SER A 350 19.61 -28.67 -34.50
N GLY A 351 19.24 -29.24 -33.34
CA GLY A 351 19.65 -28.75 -32.03
C GLY A 351 19.01 -27.41 -31.62
N THR A 352 18.07 -26.87 -32.39
CA THR A 352 17.40 -25.60 -32.11
C THR A 352 16.20 -25.78 -31.20
N GLU A 353 16.03 -24.85 -30.25
CA GLU A 353 14.85 -24.80 -29.36
C GLU A 353 13.70 -24.05 -30.02
N LYS A 354 12.48 -24.53 -29.78
CA LYS A 354 11.23 -23.93 -30.26
C LYS A 354 10.17 -23.99 -29.18
N GLU A 355 9.42 -22.90 -29.06
CA GLU A 355 8.26 -22.79 -28.16
C GLU A 355 7.00 -23.30 -28.87
N PHE A 356 6.19 -24.10 -28.16
CA PHE A 356 4.92 -24.65 -28.63
C PHE A 356 3.79 -24.29 -27.65
N ASP A 357 2.60 -24.03 -28.18
CA ASP A 357 1.39 -23.88 -27.35
C ASP A 357 0.88 -25.26 -26.91
N LEU A 358 0.24 -25.36 -25.74
CA LEU A 358 -0.27 -26.64 -25.19
C LEU A 358 -1.16 -27.42 -26.19
N GLY A 359 -1.92 -26.72 -27.02
CA GLY A 359 -2.79 -27.31 -28.05
C GLY A 359 -2.06 -27.94 -29.24
N GLU A 360 -0.76 -27.68 -29.43
CA GLU A 360 0.05 -28.19 -30.55
C GLU A 360 0.68 -29.57 -30.26
N TYR A 361 0.08 -30.35 -29.36
CA TYR A 361 0.63 -31.64 -28.90
C TYR A 361 0.98 -32.61 -30.03
N GLU A 362 0.24 -32.57 -31.13
CA GLU A 362 0.50 -33.41 -32.30
C GLU A 362 1.86 -33.15 -32.96
N VAL A 363 2.45 -31.97 -32.75
CA VAL A 363 3.75 -31.59 -33.33
C VAL A 363 4.89 -31.90 -32.36
N TYR A 364 4.81 -31.42 -31.12
CA TYR A 364 5.90 -31.58 -30.14
C TYR A 364 5.86 -32.92 -29.39
N GLY A 365 4.73 -33.63 -29.43
CA GLY A 365 4.57 -34.98 -28.88
C GLY A 365 5.31 -36.06 -29.69
N ASP A 366 5.81 -35.73 -30.88
CA ASP A 366 6.70 -36.61 -31.65
C ASP A 366 8.07 -36.70 -30.98
N THR A 367 8.21 -37.70 -30.11
CA THR A 367 9.45 -38.00 -29.37
C THR A 367 10.62 -38.40 -30.28
N SER A 368 10.40 -38.66 -31.58
CA SER A 368 11.48 -38.91 -32.54
C SER A 368 12.17 -37.62 -33.00
N GLN A 369 11.47 -36.49 -32.99
CA GLN A 369 11.98 -35.19 -33.43
C GLN A 369 12.28 -34.23 -32.30
N TRP A 370 11.55 -34.31 -31.19
CA TRP A 370 11.60 -33.30 -30.14
C TRP A 370 11.95 -33.92 -28.77
N VAL A 371 12.68 -33.15 -27.95
CA VAL A 371 12.97 -33.46 -26.54
C VAL A 371 12.49 -32.29 -25.70
N TYR A 372 11.72 -32.59 -24.66
CA TYR A 372 11.29 -31.58 -23.70
C TYR A 372 12.51 -30.96 -23.02
N VAL A 373 12.55 -29.63 -23.01
CA VAL A 373 13.61 -28.89 -22.31
C VAL A 373 13.04 -28.23 -21.08
N ASP A 374 12.01 -27.41 -21.27
CA ASP A 374 11.49 -26.53 -20.23
C ASP A 374 10.05 -26.11 -20.51
N ARG A 375 9.39 -25.51 -19.52
CA ARG A 375 8.09 -24.88 -19.64
C ARG A 375 8.27 -23.39 -19.37
N LYS A 376 8.00 -22.58 -20.39
CA LYS A 376 8.06 -21.14 -20.29
C LYS A 376 6.67 -20.58 -20.03
N GLU A 377 6.56 -19.83 -18.95
CA GLU A 377 5.36 -19.09 -18.63
C GLU A 377 5.35 -17.77 -19.41
N THR A 378 4.21 -17.46 -20.04
CA THR A 378 3.99 -16.16 -20.68
C THR A 378 2.78 -15.51 -20.03
N LEU A 379 3.02 -14.45 -19.27
CA LEU A 379 1.98 -13.67 -18.64
C LEU A 379 1.06 -13.02 -19.69
N ILE A 380 -0.21 -13.45 -19.76
CA ILE A 380 -1.21 -12.82 -20.63
C ILE A 380 -1.87 -11.63 -19.91
N SER A 381 -2.20 -11.81 -18.63
CA SER A 381 -2.79 -10.77 -17.79
C SER A 381 -2.32 -10.94 -16.35
N ALA A 382 -1.75 -9.87 -15.77
CA ALA A 382 -1.14 -9.84 -14.43
C ALA A 382 -2.08 -10.14 -13.25
N GLY A 383 -3.38 -10.40 -13.51
CA GLY A 383 -4.38 -10.44 -12.44
C GLY A 383 -4.53 -9.07 -11.76
N VAL A 384 -5.46 -8.98 -10.81
CA VAL A 384 -5.62 -7.83 -9.92
C VAL A 384 -5.89 -8.42 -8.54
N ASP A 385 -5.02 -8.16 -7.57
CA ASP A 385 -5.23 -8.64 -6.21
C ASP A 385 -6.54 -8.10 -5.62
N ALA A 386 -7.17 -8.93 -4.78
CA ALA A 386 -8.34 -8.52 -4.01
C ALA A 386 -7.98 -7.31 -3.12
N PRO A 387 -8.86 -6.29 -3.00
CA PRO A 387 -8.69 -5.16 -2.10
C PRO A 387 -8.33 -5.52 -0.66
N ILE A 388 -8.85 -6.64 -0.17
CA ILE A 388 -8.51 -7.27 1.10
C ILE A 388 -8.07 -8.69 0.77
N TYR A 389 -6.88 -9.10 1.18
CA TYR A 389 -6.40 -10.47 0.90
C TYR A 389 -5.90 -11.21 2.15
N ASP A 390 -5.59 -10.51 3.25
CA ASP A 390 -5.00 -11.10 4.46
C ASP A 390 -5.85 -10.87 5.73
N PHE A 391 -7.17 -10.70 5.55
CA PHE A 391 -8.10 -10.60 6.67
C PHE A 391 -8.44 -11.98 7.23
N VAL A 392 -7.50 -12.56 7.97
CA VAL A 392 -7.64 -13.85 8.63
C VAL A 392 -7.62 -13.67 10.14
N LEU A 393 -8.68 -14.12 10.80
CA LEU A 393 -8.88 -14.00 12.24
C LEU A 393 -8.75 -15.37 12.89
N VAL A 394 -7.76 -15.53 13.77
CA VAL A 394 -7.43 -16.82 14.36
C VAL A 394 -7.52 -16.76 15.88
N THR A 395 -8.01 -17.82 16.50
CA THR A 395 -8.00 -17.96 17.96
C THR A 395 -7.86 -19.42 18.39
N ASP A 396 -7.51 -19.65 19.65
CA ASP A 396 -7.38 -21.01 20.19
C ASP A 396 -8.77 -21.59 20.45
N TYR A 397 -9.05 -22.78 19.92
CA TYR A 397 -10.33 -23.47 20.05
C TYR A 397 -10.79 -23.58 21.52
N GLU A 398 -9.87 -23.89 22.43
CA GLU A 398 -10.13 -24.09 23.86
C GLU A 398 -10.62 -22.83 24.58
N LYS A 399 -10.35 -21.64 24.01
CA LYS A 399 -10.73 -20.35 24.58
C LYS A 399 -12.11 -19.89 24.12
N LEU A 400 -12.72 -20.58 23.15
CA LEU A 400 -14.02 -20.22 22.62
C LEU A 400 -15.14 -20.59 23.61
N PRO A 401 -16.09 -19.68 23.91
CA PRO A 401 -17.25 -19.99 24.72
C PRO A 401 -18.07 -21.13 24.11
N LYS A 402 -18.70 -21.96 24.93
CA LYS A 402 -19.56 -23.06 24.45
C LYS A 402 -20.70 -22.56 23.58
N GLU A 403 -21.19 -21.35 23.84
CA GLU A 403 -22.23 -20.69 23.05
C GLU A 403 -21.75 -20.34 21.64
N VAL A 404 -20.46 -19.97 21.49
CA VAL A 404 -19.85 -19.67 20.20
C VAL A 404 -19.62 -20.95 19.41
N LEU A 405 -19.13 -22.00 20.08
CA LEU A 405 -18.94 -23.32 19.48
C LEU A 405 -20.23 -23.97 18.96
N ALA A 406 -21.39 -23.60 19.53
CA ALA A 406 -22.70 -24.07 19.05
C ALA A 406 -23.17 -23.36 17.76
N ASN A 407 -22.43 -22.37 17.25
CA ASN A 407 -22.77 -21.69 16.01
C ASN A 407 -22.57 -22.63 14.81
N PRO A 408 -23.58 -22.82 13.93
CA PRO A 408 -23.48 -23.75 12.80
C PRO A 408 -22.35 -23.47 11.80
N VAL A 409 -22.00 -22.19 11.59
CA VAL A 409 -20.91 -21.80 10.69
C VAL A 409 -19.58 -22.25 11.28
N LEU A 410 -19.37 -21.99 12.57
CA LEU A 410 -18.14 -22.36 13.26
C LEU A 410 -18.00 -23.88 13.43
N ASP A 411 -19.10 -24.58 13.75
CA ASP A 411 -19.12 -26.04 13.88
C ASP A 411 -18.69 -26.71 12.55
N SER A 412 -19.20 -26.22 11.41
CA SER A 412 -18.79 -26.70 10.09
C SER A 412 -17.31 -26.44 9.79
N LEU A 413 -16.75 -25.29 10.19
CA LEU A 413 -15.33 -24.97 9.98
C LEU A 413 -14.43 -25.86 10.82
N VAL A 414 -14.78 -26.03 12.09
CA VAL A 414 -14.05 -26.90 13.02
C VAL A 414 -14.08 -28.35 12.52
N GLN A 415 -15.22 -28.83 12.01
CA GLN A 415 -15.32 -30.20 11.51
C GLN A 415 -14.44 -30.43 10.26
N LEU A 416 -14.30 -29.43 9.38
CA LEU A 416 -13.43 -29.51 8.21
C LEU A 416 -11.95 -29.59 8.58
N ASP A 417 -11.54 -28.87 9.63
CA ASP A 417 -10.15 -28.81 10.07
C ASP A 417 -9.80 -29.84 11.16
N PHE A 418 -10.78 -30.51 11.77
CA PHE A 418 -10.58 -31.41 12.91
C PHE A 418 -9.56 -32.51 12.60
N GLU A 419 -9.67 -33.13 11.43
CA GLU A 419 -8.79 -34.22 10.98
C GLU A 419 -7.35 -33.74 10.66
N SER A 420 -7.14 -32.42 10.52
CA SER A 420 -5.81 -31.83 10.29
C SER A 420 -5.00 -31.62 11.58
N TYR A 421 -5.67 -31.61 12.74
CA TYR A 421 -5.05 -31.32 14.04
C TYR A 421 -5.17 -32.45 15.06
N TYR A 422 -6.25 -33.23 14.96
CA TYR A 422 -6.49 -34.37 15.84
C TYR A 422 -6.23 -35.68 15.10
N GLU A 423 -5.54 -36.59 15.78
CA GLU A 423 -5.38 -37.96 15.34
C GLU A 423 -5.93 -38.94 16.39
N GLU A 424 -6.24 -40.14 15.92
CA GLU A 424 -6.56 -41.24 16.83
C GLU A 424 -5.26 -41.74 17.47
N LYS A 425 -5.20 -41.68 18.81
CA LYS A 425 -4.07 -42.10 19.63
C LYS A 425 -4.43 -43.33 20.45
N LEU A 426 -3.41 -44.15 20.68
CA LEU A 426 -3.47 -45.36 21.49
C LEU A 426 -2.72 -45.14 22.78
N VAL A 427 -3.36 -45.45 23.90
CA VAL A 427 -2.67 -45.65 25.18
C VAL A 427 -1.98 -47.00 25.12
N VAL A 428 -0.66 -47.00 25.22
CA VAL A 428 0.17 -48.21 25.20
C VAL A 428 0.90 -48.40 26.52
N LYS A 429 1.04 -49.66 26.91
CA LYS A 429 1.78 -50.06 28.11
C LYS A 429 3.00 -50.88 27.76
N SER A 430 4.16 -50.49 28.26
CA SER A 430 5.42 -51.21 28.09
C SER A 430 6.11 -51.47 29.43
N LYS A 431 7.30 -52.10 29.39
CA LYS A 431 8.17 -52.29 30.57
C LYS A 431 8.67 -50.96 31.18
N LEU A 432 8.58 -49.85 30.44
CA LEU A 432 9.02 -48.52 30.87
C LEU A 432 7.89 -47.67 31.46
N GLY A 433 6.62 -48.06 31.29
CA GLY A 433 5.47 -47.30 31.77
C GLY A 433 4.27 -47.32 30.83
N VAL A 434 3.35 -46.38 31.05
CA VAL A 434 2.23 -46.09 30.16
C VAL A 434 2.61 -44.88 29.31
N ASP A 435 2.38 -44.98 28.01
CA ASP A 435 2.67 -43.94 27.02
C ASP A 435 1.53 -43.84 26.01
N THR A 436 1.56 -42.84 25.13
CA THR A 436 0.59 -42.64 24.05
C THR A 436 1.29 -42.53 22.70
N ILE A 437 0.77 -43.23 21.69
CA ILE A 437 1.32 -43.20 20.32
C ILE A 437 0.21 -42.96 19.31
N SER A 438 0.53 -42.45 18.12
CA SER A 438 -0.41 -42.40 17.01
C SER A 438 -0.86 -43.81 16.64
N LYS A 439 -2.15 -43.97 16.30
CA LYS A 439 -2.68 -45.24 15.79
C LYS A 439 -2.01 -45.66 14.47
N TYR A 440 -1.56 -44.71 13.66
CA TYR A 440 -0.80 -44.98 12.44
C TYR A 440 0.59 -45.55 12.73
N ASP A 441 1.23 -45.07 13.80
CA ASP A 441 2.57 -45.49 14.21
C ASP A 441 2.57 -46.79 15.04
N TYR A 442 1.39 -47.25 15.49
CA TYR A 442 1.31 -48.49 16.25
C TYR A 442 1.59 -49.70 15.36
N GLN A 443 2.83 -50.18 15.44
CA GLN A 443 3.20 -51.49 14.96
C GLN A 443 3.24 -52.48 16.12
N PRO A 444 2.49 -53.59 16.06
CA PRO A 444 2.54 -54.62 17.10
C PRO A 444 3.90 -55.33 17.19
N TYR A 445 4.82 -55.08 16.26
CA TYR A 445 6.19 -55.55 16.26
C TYR A 445 7.10 -54.58 15.48
N PHE A 446 8.26 -54.22 16.04
CA PHE A 446 9.34 -53.53 15.32
C PHE A 446 10.34 -54.59 14.79
N ILE A 447 10.75 -54.51 13.53
CA ILE A 447 11.83 -55.35 12.97
C ILE A 447 13.12 -54.51 13.00
N PRO A 448 14.08 -54.79 13.90
CA PRO A 448 15.31 -54.02 13.92
C PRO A 448 16.20 -54.46 12.75
N GLN A 449 16.64 -53.49 11.93
CA GLN A 449 17.88 -53.66 11.17
C GLN A 449 19.06 -53.42 12.12
N ALA A 450 19.32 -54.37 13.02
CA ALA A 450 20.49 -54.34 13.89
C ALA A 450 21.44 -55.45 13.46
N THR A 451 22.68 -55.08 13.14
CA THR A 451 23.76 -55.98 12.71
C THR A 451 24.47 -56.69 13.86
N GLU A 452 24.14 -56.39 15.12
CA GLU A 452 24.74 -57.06 16.29
C GLU A 452 23.68 -57.53 17.32
N PRO A 453 23.86 -58.71 17.95
CA PRO A 453 22.77 -59.42 18.64
C PRO A 453 22.48 -58.94 20.07
N ASP A 454 23.35 -58.12 20.67
CA ASP A 454 23.36 -57.90 22.13
C ASP A 454 22.88 -56.51 22.58
N GLU A 455 22.36 -55.67 21.67
CA GLU A 455 21.87 -54.31 21.98
C GLU A 455 20.41 -54.05 21.56
N ILE A 456 19.57 -55.08 21.53
CA ILE A 456 18.14 -54.93 21.21
C ILE A 456 17.33 -54.95 22.51
N ASP A 457 17.15 -53.78 23.11
CA ASP A 457 16.21 -53.61 24.21
C ASP A 457 14.78 -53.51 23.64
N THR A 458 14.21 -54.65 23.21
CA THR A 458 12.87 -54.68 22.59
C THR A 458 11.81 -54.21 23.58
N ILE A 459 11.26 -53.02 23.37
CA ILE A 459 10.13 -52.49 24.14
C ILE A 459 8.85 -52.98 23.46
N PHE A 460 8.15 -53.93 24.09
CA PHE A 460 6.83 -54.37 23.64
C PHE A 460 5.74 -53.44 24.19
N TYR A 461 4.88 -52.95 23.30
CA TYR A 461 3.75 -52.10 23.61
C TYR A 461 2.44 -52.91 23.58
N THR A 462 1.75 -52.99 24.71
CA THR A 462 0.39 -53.54 24.81
C THR A 462 -0.62 -52.43 24.62
N LYS A 463 -1.48 -52.54 23.60
CA LYS A 463 -2.60 -51.62 23.38
C LYS A 463 -3.58 -51.68 24.56
N MET A 464 -3.95 -50.52 25.08
CA MET A 464 -5.00 -50.37 26.09
C MET A 464 -6.20 -49.66 25.47
N ASP A 465 -6.32 -48.34 25.65
CA ASP A 465 -7.48 -47.54 25.23
C ASP A 465 -7.17 -46.68 23.98
N GLU A 466 -8.23 -46.29 23.27
CA GLU A 466 -8.21 -45.37 22.12
C GLU A 466 -8.83 -44.03 22.50
N PHE A 467 -8.24 -42.93 22.05
CA PHE A 467 -8.80 -41.58 22.20
C PHE A 467 -8.36 -40.68 21.05
N TYR A 468 -9.06 -39.57 20.83
CA TYR A 468 -8.61 -38.51 19.91
C TYR A 468 -7.77 -37.49 20.68
N GLY A 469 -6.57 -37.23 20.19
CA GLY A 469 -5.66 -36.23 20.76
C GLY A 469 -5.01 -35.38 19.68
N LEU A 470 -4.49 -34.22 20.07
CA LEU A 470 -3.70 -33.36 19.18
C LEU A 470 -2.52 -34.15 18.61
N MET A 471 -2.25 -34.04 17.31
CA MET A 471 -1.06 -34.63 16.69
C MET A 471 0.22 -34.15 17.39
N ASP A 472 0.35 -32.84 17.58
CA ASP A 472 1.37 -32.20 18.41
C ASP A 472 0.75 -31.70 19.74
N PRO A 473 1.06 -32.34 20.88
CA PRO A 473 0.55 -31.92 22.20
C PRO A 473 1.01 -30.54 22.65
N SER A 474 2.06 -29.98 22.01
CA SER A 474 2.56 -28.63 22.30
C SER A 474 1.91 -27.55 21.43
N ALA A 475 1.19 -27.94 20.38
CA ALA A 475 0.48 -27.03 19.50
C ALA A 475 -0.99 -26.87 19.94
N HIS A 476 -1.41 -25.63 20.22
CA HIS A 476 -2.82 -25.33 20.43
C HIS A 476 -3.58 -25.38 19.08
N TYR A 477 -4.74 -26.04 19.04
CA TYR A 477 -5.59 -26.03 17.85
C TYR A 477 -6.12 -24.62 17.62
N LYS A 478 -5.58 -23.97 16.59
CA LYS A 478 -5.97 -22.65 16.12
C LYS A 478 -7.06 -22.78 15.08
N VAL A 479 -8.13 -22.02 15.26
CA VAL A 479 -9.29 -22.02 14.36
C VAL A 479 -9.37 -20.68 13.66
N ASP A 480 -9.55 -20.72 12.34
CA ASP A 480 -9.95 -19.56 11.55
C ASP A 480 -11.44 -19.27 11.82
N VAL A 481 -11.70 -18.15 12.51
CA VAL A 481 -13.04 -17.69 12.86
C VAL A 481 -13.52 -16.56 11.94
N THR A 482 -12.82 -16.26 10.85
CA THR A 482 -13.09 -15.13 9.96
C THR A 482 -14.53 -15.16 9.45
N GLN A 483 -14.95 -16.28 8.85
CA GLN A 483 -16.30 -16.40 8.28
C GLN A 483 -17.38 -16.35 9.36
N TYR A 484 -17.09 -16.87 10.56
CA TYR A 484 -17.99 -16.73 11.71
C TYR A 484 -18.18 -15.24 12.05
N ILE A 485 -17.09 -14.48 12.25
CA ILE A 485 -17.15 -13.05 12.59
C ILE A 485 -17.87 -12.25 11.50
N LEU A 486 -17.57 -12.53 10.23
CA LEU A 486 -18.21 -11.87 9.09
C LEU A 486 -19.69 -12.23 8.92
N SER A 487 -20.13 -13.39 9.43
CA SER A 487 -21.54 -13.82 9.42
C SER A 487 -22.40 -13.17 10.51
N LEU A 488 -21.79 -12.52 11.51
CA LEU A 488 -22.52 -11.92 12.62
C LEU A 488 -23.36 -10.72 12.15
N ASP A 489 -24.61 -10.66 12.60
CA ASP A 489 -25.50 -9.53 12.33
C ASP A 489 -24.94 -8.22 12.91
N LYS A 490 -24.31 -8.28 14.08
CA LYS A 490 -23.67 -7.13 14.74
C LYS A 490 -22.42 -7.60 15.46
N VAL A 491 -21.29 -6.95 15.22
CA VAL A 491 -20.05 -7.20 15.95
C VAL A 491 -19.23 -5.92 16.11
N ILE A 492 -18.59 -5.78 17.27
CA ILE A 492 -17.67 -4.69 17.57
C ILE A 492 -16.25 -5.26 17.58
N LEU A 493 -15.36 -4.66 16.79
CA LEU A 493 -13.98 -5.05 16.67
C LEU A 493 -13.09 -3.89 17.14
N MET A 494 -12.28 -4.14 18.16
CA MET A 494 -11.25 -3.22 18.63
C MET A 494 -9.91 -3.65 18.03
N THR A 495 -9.22 -2.76 17.31
CA THR A 495 -7.92 -3.07 16.70
C THR A 495 -6.79 -2.54 17.58
N ILE A 496 -5.83 -3.38 17.96
CA ILE A 496 -4.57 -2.98 18.60
C ILE A 496 -3.41 -3.46 17.73
N ARG A 497 -2.83 -2.53 16.96
CA ARG A 497 -1.68 -2.85 16.09
C ARG A 497 -0.42 -3.11 16.89
N ASP A 498 -0.18 -2.29 17.91
CA ASP A 498 0.98 -2.39 18.78
C ASP A 498 0.49 -2.27 20.22
N ILE A 499 0.55 -3.38 20.94
CA ILE A 499 0.04 -3.52 22.31
C ILE A 499 0.95 -2.86 23.35
N GLU A 500 2.16 -2.45 22.97
CA GLU A 500 3.10 -1.76 23.86
C GLU A 500 2.94 -0.23 23.77
N SER A 501 2.54 0.29 22.59
CA SER A 501 2.46 1.73 22.31
C SER A 501 1.05 2.29 22.08
N TYR A 502 0.01 1.66 22.64
CA TYR A 502 -1.38 2.13 22.48
C TYR A 502 -1.71 3.40 23.28
N ASN A 503 -2.71 4.16 22.81
CA ASN A 503 -3.23 5.33 23.51
C ASN A 503 -4.01 4.95 24.78
N LYS A 504 -3.35 5.03 25.95
CA LYS A 504 -3.97 4.72 27.25
C LYS A 504 -5.20 5.55 27.59
N SER A 505 -5.30 6.79 27.09
CA SER A 505 -6.45 7.67 27.40
C SER A 505 -7.78 7.14 26.84
N SER A 506 -7.75 6.34 25.77
CA SER A 506 -8.97 5.81 25.15
C SER A 506 -9.52 4.57 25.86
N ILE A 507 -8.75 3.93 26.74
CA ILE A 507 -9.16 2.69 27.42
C ILE A 507 -10.40 2.91 28.28
N SER A 508 -10.50 4.07 28.95
CA SER A 508 -11.68 4.37 29.78
C SER A 508 -12.97 4.41 28.97
N ASP A 509 -12.94 4.93 27.74
CA ASP A 509 -14.13 5.00 26.89
C ASP A 509 -14.42 3.66 26.24
N LEU A 510 -13.39 2.93 25.80
CA LEU A 510 -13.53 1.56 25.31
C LEU A 510 -14.11 0.60 26.36
N LYS A 511 -13.78 0.79 27.66
CA LYS A 511 -14.40 0.03 28.75
C LYS A 511 -15.91 0.26 28.83
N LYS A 512 -16.37 1.50 28.62
CA LYS A 512 -17.81 1.82 28.59
C LYS A 512 -18.48 1.13 27.40
N VAL A 513 -17.83 1.15 26.23
CA VAL A 513 -18.31 0.44 25.04
C VAL A 513 -18.41 -1.06 25.30
N LEU A 514 -17.36 -1.67 25.88
CA LEU A 514 -17.36 -3.10 26.24
C LEU A 514 -18.49 -3.44 27.24
N ALA A 515 -18.69 -2.62 28.27
CA ALA A 515 -19.76 -2.83 29.24
C ALA A 515 -21.15 -2.73 28.59
N GLY A 516 -21.35 -1.76 27.69
CA GLY A 516 -22.57 -1.62 26.91
C GLY A 516 -22.80 -2.82 25.97
N ALA A 517 -21.74 -3.28 25.30
CA ALA A 517 -21.79 -4.45 24.42
C ALA A 517 -22.20 -5.71 25.18
N LYS A 518 -21.57 -5.98 26.34
CA LYS A 518 -21.93 -7.09 27.24
C LYS A 518 -23.38 -7.01 27.69
N LYS A 519 -23.87 -5.82 28.07
CA LYS A 519 -25.26 -5.62 28.52
C LYS A 519 -26.29 -5.89 27.42
N ASN A 520 -25.95 -5.66 26.16
CA ASN A 520 -26.85 -5.82 25.01
C ASN A 520 -26.57 -7.09 24.19
N ASN A 521 -25.74 -8.01 24.69
CA ASN A 521 -25.33 -9.24 24.00
C ASN A 521 -24.74 -8.99 22.60
N ILE A 522 -23.99 -7.90 22.42
CA ILE A 522 -23.27 -7.61 21.18
C ILE A 522 -21.86 -8.20 21.30
N PRO A 523 -21.45 -9.11 20.39
CA PRO A 523 -20.10 -9.65 20.37
C PRO A 523 -19.04 -8.55 20.24
N PHE A 524 -18.00 -8.63 21.07
CA PHE A 524 -16.88 -7.69 21.09
C PHE A 524 -15.57 -8.48 21.06
N TYR A 525 -14.69 -8.17 20.12
CA TYR A 525 -13.38 -8.83 19.99
C TYR A 525 -12.26 -7.81 19.87
N ILE A 526 -11.08 -8.16 20.38
CA ILE A 526 -9.85 -7.40 20.16
C ILE A 526 -9.03 -8.10 19.07
N LEU A 527 -8.74 -7.40 17.99
CA LEU A 527 -7.83 -7.85 16.94
C LEU A 527 -6.42 -7.36 17.27
N THR A 528 -5.43 -8.26 17.28
CA THR A 528 -4.03 -7.88 17.52
C THR A 528 -3.05 -8.93 16.99
N PRO A 529 -1.86 -8.55 16.50
CA PRO A 529 -0.77 -9.47 16.19
C PRO A 529 0.06 -9.88 17.43
N ALA A 530 -0.32 -9.40 18.62
CA ALA A 530 0.42 -9.60 19.86
C ALA A 530 0.49 -11.07 20.31
N THR A 531 1.54 -11.40 21.07
CA THR A 531 1.68 -12.72 21.68
C THR A 531 0.71 -12.89 22.86
N GLN A 532 0.49 -14.14 23.28
CA GLN A 532 -0.40 -14.45 24.39
C GLN A 532 0.01 -13.73 25.69
N ASP A 533 1.31 -13.72 26.00
CA ASP A 533 1.84 -13.05 27.19
C ASP A 533 1.54 -11.54 27.18
N GLN A 534 1.73 -10.89 26.04
CA GLN A 534 1.42 -9.46 25.88
C GLN A 534 -0.09 -9.18 26.04
N MET A 535 -0.95 -10.07 25.51
CA MET A 535 -2.40 -9.96 25.65
C MET A 535 -2.87 -10.12 27.10
N ASP A 536 -2.28 -11.06 27.84
CA ASP A 536 -2.61 -11.28 29.25
C ASP A 536 -2.10 -10.15 30.15
N GLU A 537 -0.94 -9.58 29.85
CA GLU A 537 -0.47 -8.35 30.50
C GLU A 537 -1.43 -7.19 30.24
N PHE A 538 -1.81 -6.93 28.98
CA PHE A 538 -2.75 -5.86 28.63
C PHE A 538 -4.08 -6.03 29.37
N ARG A 539 -4.63 -7.25 29.41
CA ARG A 539 -5.88 -7.58 30.11
C ARG A 539 -5.78 -7.24 31.59
N THR A 540 -4.67 -7.62 32.22
CA THR A 540 -4.44 -7.41 33.66
C THR A 540 -4.23 -5.93 33.98
N VAL A 541 -3.32 -5.26 33.28
CA VAL A 541 -2.96 -3.85 33.52
C VAL A 541 -4.14 -2.92 33.28
N ASN A 542 -4.93 -3.19 32.24
CA ASN A 542 -6.07 -2.34 31.91
C ASN A 542 -7.36 -2.79 32.55
N GLU A 543 -7.44 -3.94 33.21
CA GLU A 543 -8.70 -4.58 33.64
C GLU A 543 -9.72 -4.61 32.47
N PHE A 544 -9.25 -5.02 31.29
CA PHE A 544 -10.04 -5.03 30.06
C PHE A 544 -10.24 -6.46 29.60
N ASP A 545 -11.35 -7.05 30.00
CA ASP A 545 -11.64 -8.46 29.73
C ASP A 545 -12.57 -8.63 28.50
N ALA A 546 -11.93 -8.79 27.35
CA ALA A 546 -12.57 -9.18 26.09
C ALA A 546 -11.79 -10.33 25.40
N PRO A 547 -12.44 -11.14 24.55
CA PRO A 547 -11.77 -12.13 23.72
C PRO A 547 -10.83 -11.50 22.70
N TYR A 548 -9.68 -12.14 22.47
CA TYR A 548 -8.69 -11.73 21.46
C TYR A 548 -8.75 -12.64 20.24
N LEU A 549 -8.52 -12.04 19.07
CA LEU A 549 -8.33 -12.70 17.79
C LEU A 549 -6.98 -12.24 17.21
N SER A 550 -6.14 -13.20 16.86
CA SER A 550 -4.89 -12.98 16.15
C SER A 550 -5.18 -12.58 14.71
N ILE A 551 -4.43 -11.61 14.19
CA ILE A 551 -4.49 -11.14 12.80
C ILE A 551 -3.07 -10.72 12.35
N ASP A 552 -2.82 -10.72 11.04
CA ASP A 552 -1.56 -10.23 10.48
C ASP A 552 -1.25 -8.77 10.89
N GLY A 553 0.04 -8.52 11.13
CA GLY A 553 0.57 -7.25 11.62
C GLY A 553 0.56 -6.13 10.58
N THR A 554 0.54 -6.47 9.28
CA THR A 554 0.42 -5.54 8.15
C THR A 554 -1.06 -5.22 7.89
N GLU A 555 -1.91 -6.24 7.88
CA GLU A 555 -3.35 -6.09 7.63
C GLU A 555 -4.02 -5.19 8.69
N ILE A 556 -3.70 -5.39 9.98
CA ILE A 556 -4.28 -4.56 11.03
C ILE A 556 -3.93 -3.07 10.89
N LYS A 557 -2.79 -2.73 10.24
CA LYS A 557 -2.39 -1.32 10.04
C LYS A 557 -3.33 -0.58 9.10
N ILE A 558 -4.04 -1.29 8.21
CA ILE A 558 -4.90 -0.68 7.17
C ILE A 558 -6.39 -0.63 7.55
N ILE A 559 -6.84 -1.27 8.64
CA ILE A 559 -8.26 -1.27 9.03
C ILE A 559 -8.72 0.11 9.53
N VAL A 560 -8.16 0.59 10.64
CA VAL A 560 -8.59 1.86 11.29
C VAL A 560 -7.53 2.95 11.26
N ARG A 561 -6.24 2.67 11.01
CA ARG A 561 -5.14 3.68 11.09
C ARG A 561 -5.05 4.37 12.46
N SER A 562 -5.42 3.66 13.53
CA SER A 562 -5.33 4.14 14.91
C SER A 562 -4.91 3.01 15.85
N ASN A 563 -4.33 3.37 16.99
CA ASN A 563 -3.90 2.42 18.02
C ASN A 563 -4.30 2.87 19.45
N PRO A 564 -5.38 2.32 20.04
CA PRO A 564 -6.33 1.37 19.45
C PRO A 564 -7.24 2.03 18.41
N GLY A 565 -7.93 1.22 17.61
CA GLY A 565 -9.04 1.62 16.75
C GLY A 565 -10.30 0.86 17.12
N LEU A 566 -11.46 1.37 16.72
CA LEU A 566 -12.75 0.71 16.88
C LEU A 566 -13.46 0.65 15.54
N LEU A 567 -14.04 -0.50 15.22
CA LEU A 567 -14.75 -0.80 13.99
C LEU A 567 -16.04 -1.54 14.37
N ILE A 568 -17.15 -1.21 13.73
CA ILE A 568 -18.39 -1.96 13.87
C ILE A 568 -18.81 -2.54 12.52
N LEU A 569 -19.23 -3.80 12.55
CA LEU A 569 -19.69 -4.52 11.37
C LEU A 569 -21.10 -5.04 11.55
N SER A 570 -21.84 -5.08 10.44
CA SER A 570 -23.08 -5.86 10.32
C SER A 570 -23.05 -6.68 9.05
N ASN A 571 -23.17 -8.01 9.16
CA ASN A 571 -23.16 -8.93 8.02
C ASN A 571 -21.97 -8.64 7.07
N ALA A 572 -20.75 -8.58 7.64
CA ALA A 572 -19.49 -8.20 6.99
C ALA A 572 -19.37 -6.74 6.47
N THR A 573 -20.42 -5.93 6.55
CA THR A 573 -20.41 -4.53 6.11
C THR A 573 -19.86 -3.61 7.19
N VAL A 574 -18.89 -2.76 6.85
CA VAL A 574 -18.35 -1.73 7.73
C VAL A 574 -19.38 -0.61 7.91
N LEU A 575 -19.99 -0.52 9.09
CA LEU A 575 -21.00 0.49 9.38
C LEU A 575 -20.39 1.83 9.82
N ASP A 576 -19.35 1.77 10.65
CA ASP A 576 -18.59 2.95 11.08
C ASP A 576 -17.28 2.54 11.75
N LYS A 577 -16.38 3.51 11.95
CA LYS A 577 -15.10 3.31 12.63
C LYS A 577 -14.54 4.58 13.26
N TRP A 578 -13.76 4.39 14.33
CA TRP A 578 -13.25 5.48 15.16
C TRP A 578 -11.80 5.26 15.55
N GLY A 579 -11.03 6.34 15.53
CA GLY A 579 -9.72 6.38 16.14
C GLY A 579 -9.80 6.51 17.66
N SER A 580 -8.68 6.25 18.34
CA SER A 580 -8.57 6.25 19.80
C SER A 580 -9.04 7.56 20.46
N LYS A 581 -8.92 8.71 19.76
CA LYS A 581 -9.31 10.04 20.29
C LYS A 581 -10.77 10.41 20.04
N SER A 582 -11.52 9.57 19.33
CA SER A 582 -12.89 9.87 18.90
C SER A 582 -13.85 8.70 19.15
N ILE A 583 -13.55 7.85 20.15
CA ILE A 583 -14.42 6.74 20.52
C ILE A 583 -15.76 7.29 20.98
N PRO A 584 -16.90 6.89 20.37
CA PRO A 584 -18.21 7.38 20.76
C PRO A 584 -18.69 6.70 22.05
N ASP A 585 -19.69 7.32 22.67
CA ASP A 585 -20.50 6.64 23.70
C ASP A 585 -21.25 5.45 23.06
N PHE A 586 -21.54 4.44 23.89
CA PHE A 586 -22.16 3.20 23.42
C PHE A 586 -23.51 3.44 22.73
N GLU A 587 -24.33 4.37 23.24
CA GLU A 587 -25.65 4.69 22.69
C GLU A 587 -25.55 5.20 21.24
N LYS A 588 -24.59 6.10 20.96
CA LYS A 588 -24.34 6.61 19.61
C LYS A 588 -23.81 5.54 18.67
N LEU A 589 -23.06 4.58 19.21
CA LEU A 589 -22.59 3.43 18.44
C LEU A 589 -23.77 2.53 18.05
N THR A 590 -24.73 2.30 18.96
CA THR A 590 -25.91 1.47 18.66
C THR A 590 -26.85 2.08 17.64
N GLU A 591 -26.97 3.41 17.56
CA GLU A 591 -27.74 4.09 16.50
C GLU A 591 -27.26 3.69 15.08
N LYS A 592 -25.98 3.35 14.93
CA LYS A 592 -25.43 2.90 13.64
C LYS A 592 -25.84 1.49 13.26
N PHE A 593 -26.19 0.65 14.23
CA PHE A 593 -26.69 -0.70 13.98
C PHE A 593 -28.20 -0.75 13.64
N GLU A 594 -28.89 0.38 13.76
CA GLU A 594 -30.34 0.50 13.54
C GLU A 594 -30.69 1.20 12.21
N ASN A 595 -29.71 1.87 11.59
CA ASN A 595 -29.81 2.50 10.27
C ASN A 595 -29.18 1.62 9.21
#